data_AF-A0AAP6V7L6-F1
#
_entry.id   AF-A0AAP6V7L6-F1
#
_cell.length_a   1.000
_cell.length_b   1.000
_cell.length_c   1.000
_cell.angle_alpha   90.00
_cell.angle_beta   90.00
_cell.angle_gamma   90.00
#
_symmetry.space_group_name_H-M   'P 1'
#
loop_
_entity.id
_entity.type
_entity.pdbx_description
1 polymer ?
#
loop_
_entity_poly.entity_id
_entity_poly.type
_entity_poly.pdbx_seq_one_letter_code
_entity_poly.pdbx_strand_id
1 'polypeptide(L)'
;MVKTTNSTMFDNLDISGICSLADNFEEYSAGVLTYSASNNYEINLKLTDTSIYKLSEIPVIYGIASNSERITLLNNRVINSNIGAFGSATIICEKIVIGPDFFGKPQESCIKKVSFSFYKLNEWMNLPIWNSDYDHSKDVYMIWHKKIPLREYRIEEIKGSLKENYVYSQQKSIENINISIRIENFYTLIFDNGKNLDEVYECIYKVVQFFYVLFGSELPVKFIEFEYGSINIGNKVIGKKYRMYVRQNAKVQSRKLRPYELFPYATIADNLSKYINNWFAFYADLETIIQTYVGDLQLTSFLETQFLNACRNVEIFHRIYLEKEKIEGPEIVFMRKKLMEIVTGAEEPVRKYFSERINYTGEETLSKRIKESLKVVPNPILKETILYRSKSLSDSKTRFVRACVNTRNFLTHGSQDKSKYQPIFEKENLYMATKILNTSQMSN
;
A
#
# COMPACT_ATOMS: atom_id res chain seq x y z
N MET A 1 -17.49 28.24 -9.97
CA MET A 1 -17.54 26.80 -9.59
C MET A 1 -16.12 26.29 -9.47
N VAL A 2 -15.76 25.65 -8.36
CA VAL A 2 -14.42 25.04 -8.19
C VAL A 2 -14.32 23.87 -9.16
N LYS A 3 -13.27 23.81 -9.99
CA LYS A 3 -13.01 22.63 -10.82
C LYS A 3 -12.77 21.43 -9.92
N THR A 4 -13.36 20.29 -10.22
CA THR A 4 -13.15 19.07 -9.41
C THR A 4 -11.67 18.68 -9.44
N THR A 5 -10.94 19.03 -10.50
CA THR A 5 -9.49 18.92 -10.59
C THR A 5 -8.69 19.75 -9.58
N ASN A 6 -9.32 20.55 -8.71
CA ASN A 6 -8.62 21.24 -7.62
C ASN A 6 -8.77 20.50 -6.28
N SER A 7 -9.67 19.52 -6.20
CA SER A 7 -9.93 18.74 -4.99
C SER A 7 -9.09 17.47 -4.94
N THR A 8 -8.59 17.14 -3.76
CA THR A 8 -7.79 15.93 -3.52
C THR A 8 -8.67 14.75 -3.14
N MET A 9 -8.08 13.56 -3.11
CA MET A 9 -8.71 12.37 -2.55
C MET A 9 -8.97 12.45 -1.04
N PHE A 10 -8.53 13.51 -0.36
CA PHE A 10 -8.84 13.75 1.06
C PHE A 10 -10.06 14.65 1.25
N ASP A 11 -10.61 15.20 0.17
CA ASP A 11 -11.80 16.03 0.20
C ASP A 11 -13.03 15.18 -0.10
N ASN A 12 -14.14 15.45 0.58
CA ASN A 12 -15.44 14.89 0.19
C ASN A 12 -15.95 15.65 -1.05
N LEU A 13 -16.50 14.93 -2.01
CA LEU A 13 -17.00 15.51 -3.26
C LEU A 13 -18.38 14.96 -3.58
N ASP A 14 -19.31 15.86 -3.84
CA ASP A 14 -20.61 15.54 -4.40
C ASP A 14 -20.74 16.22 -5.76
N ILE A 15 -20.90 15.43 -6.81
CA ILE A 15 -20.94 15.88 -8.19
C ILE A 15 -22.28 15.47 -8.79
N SER A 16 -23.17 16.45 -8.91
CA SER A 16 -24.45 16.27 -9.60
C SER A 16 -24.27 16.43 -11.12
N GLY A 17 -24.97 15.58 -11.88
CA GLY A 17 -24.91 15.59 -13.33
C GLY A 17 -25.84 14.56 -13.97
N ILE A 18 -25.56 14.25 -15.23
CA ILE A 18 -26.20 13.17 -15.97
C ILE A 18 -25.21 12.05 -16.22
N CYS A 19 -25.68 10.81 -16.23
CA CYS A 19 -24.88 9.62 -16.45
C CYS A 19 -25.50 8.76 -17.57
N SER A 20 -24.65 8.06 -18.32
CA SER A 20 -25.05 7.16 -19.40
C SER A 20 -24.14 5.93 -19.45
N LEU A 21 -24.66 4.83 -19.98
CA LEU A 21 -23.88 3.63 -20.30
C LEU A 21 -23.13 3.75 -21.64
N ALA A 22 -23.51 4.74 -22.47
CA ALA A 22 -22.87 5.02 -23.75
C ALA A 22 -22.31 6.45 -23.76
N ASP A 23 -21.21 6.66 -24.48
CA ASP A 23 -20.54 7.97 -24.58
C ASP A 23 -21.28 8.96 -25.49
N ASN A 24 -22.27 8.50 -26.25
CA ASN A 24 -23.16 9.31 -27.09
C ASN A 24 -24.34 9.94 -26.32
N PHE A 25 -24.64 9.48 -25.10
CA PHE A 25 -25.73 9.97 -24.25
C PHE A 25 -27.13 9.94 -24.94
N GLU A 26 -27.38 8.95 -25.80
CA GLU A 26 -28.73 8.73 -26.37
C GLU A 26 -29.75 8.41 -25.27
N GLU A 27 -29.35 7.59 -24.30
CA GLU A 27 -30.09 7.34 -23.06
C GLU A 27 -29.26 7.82 -21.87
N TYR A 28 -29.86 8.59 -20.97
CA TYR A 28 -29.18 9.08 -19.78
C TYR A 28 -30.12 9.21 -18.59
N SER A 29 -29.53 9.15 -17.41
CA SER A 29 -30.21 9.30 -16.13
C SER A 29 -29.58 10.42 -15.32
N ALA A 30 -30.39 11.17 -14.58
CA ALA A 30 -29.84 12.07 -13.57
C ALA A 30 -29.17 11.26 -12.44
N GLY A 31 -28.09 11.80 -11.90
CA GLY A 31 -27.37 11.15 -10.84
C GLY A 31 -26.51 12.08 -10.01
N VAL A 32 -26.13 11.58 -8.83
CA VAL A 32 -25.16 12.22 -7.94
C VAL A 32 -24.03 11.23 -7.69
N LEU A 33 -22.83 11.60 -8.14
CA LEU A 33 -21.60 10.90 -7.83
C LEU A 33 -21.04 11.48 -6.53
N THR A 34 -20.86 10.63 -5.53
CA THR A 34 -20.30 10.99 -4.24
C THR A 34 -18.97 10.28 -4.05
N TYR A 35 -17.94 11.03 -3.65
CA TYR A 35 -16.66 10.53 -3.19
C TYR A 35 -16.48 10.93 -1.72
N SER A 36 -16.37 9.95 -0.82
CA SER A 36 -16.31 10.18 0.62
C SER A 36 -14.95 9.81 1.20
N ALA A 37 -14.06 10.78 1.34
CA ALA A 37 -12.81 10.61 2.08
C ALA A 37 -13.04 10.21 3.54
N SER A 38 -14.14 10.66 4.13
CA SER A 38 -14.56 10.28 5.50
C SER A 38 -15.03 8.84 5.64
N ASN A 39 -15.46 8.18 4.56
CA ASN A 39 -15.99 6.82 4.58
C ASN A 39 -15.13 5.89 3.71
N ASN A 40 -13.88 5.67 4.11
CA ASN A 40 -12.92 4.80 3.41
C ASN A 40 -12.83 5.07 1.89
N TYR A 41 -12.85 6.35 1.51
CA TYR A 41 -12.75 6.80 0.12
C TYR A 41 -13.75 6.11 -0.81
N GLU A 42 -14.95 5.86 -0.30
CA GLU A 42 -16.01 5.21 -1.08
C GLU A 42 -16.45 6.10 -2.23
N ILE A 43 -16.69 5.43 -3.37
CA ILE A 43 -17.19 6.05 -4.58
C ILE A 43 -18.56 5.44 -4.87
N ASN A 44 -19.59 6.27 -4.71
CA ASN A 44 -20.96 5.85 -4.92
C ASN A 44 -21.62 6.72 -5.97
N LEU A 45 -22.28 6.10 -6.95
CA LEU A 45 -23.17 6.79 -7.88
C LEU A 45 -24.61 6.42 -7.53
N LYS A 46 -25.44 7.43 -7.26
CA LYS A 46 -26.88 7.28 -7.10
C LYS A 46 -27.59 7.74 -8.37
N LEU A 47 -28.38 6.86 -8.97
CA LEU A 47 -29.15 7.12 -10.19
C LEU A 47 -30.65 7.10 -9.91
N THR A 48 -31.41 7.83 -10.72
CA THR A 48 -32.88 7.89 -10.66
C THR A 48 -33.56 7.04 -11.75
N ASP A 49 -32.94 5.95 -12.22
CA ASP A 49 -33.40 5.16 -13.37
C ASP A 49 -33.64 3.66 -13.08
N THR A 50 -34.61 3.11 -13.82
CA THR A 50 -35.18 1.76 -13.81
C THR A 50 -34.63 0.83 -14.92
N SER A 51 -33.62 1.23 -15.68
CA SER A 51 -33.02 0.35 -16.72
C SER A 51 -31.77 -0.38 -16.20
N ILE A 52 -30.96 0.32 -15.40
CA ILE A 52 -29.61 -0.08 -14.98
C ILE A 52 -29.60 -1.22 -13.94
N TYR A 53 -30.68 -1.43 -13.18
CA TYR A 53 -30.73 -2.47 -12.14
C TYR A 53 -30.63 -3.91 -12.67
N LYS A 54 -30.81 -4.12 -13.99
CA LYS A 54 -30.72 -5.46 -14.60
C LYS A 54 -29.28 -5.95 -14.75
N LEU A 55 -28.30 -5.06 -14.64
CA LEU A 55 -26.88 -5.37 -14.77
C LEU A 55 -26.27 -5.48 -13.36
N SER A 56 -25.84 -6.67 -12.97
CA SER A 56 -25.09 -6.84 -11.71
C SER A 56 -23.72 -6.15 -11.77
N GLU A 57 -23.12 -6.13 -12.96
CA GLU A 57 -21.81 -5.55 -13.23
C GLU A 57 -21.88 -4.62 -14.44
N ILE A 58 -21.24 -3.46 -14.32
CA ILE A 58 -21.23 -2.41 -15.33
C ILE A 58 -19.78 -1.94 -15.49
N PRO A 59 -19.08 -2.38 -16.55
CA PRO A 59 -17.65 -2.07 -16.70
C PRO A 59 -17.34 -0.57 -16.73
N VAL A 60 -18.15 0.22 -17.45
CA VAL A 60 -17.93 1.66 -17.64
C VAL A 60 -19.26 2.42 -17.55
N ILE A 61 -19.23 3.59 -16.90
CA ILE A 61 -20.32 4.58 -16.91
C ILE A 61 -19.71 5.94 -17.26
N TYR A 62 -20.35 6.67 -18.16
CA TYR A 62 -19.96 8.01 -18.56
C TYR A 62 -20.83 9.04 -17.84
N GLY A 63 -20.22 10.12 -17.36
CA GLY A 63 -20.92 11.19 -16.63
C GLY A 63 -20.55 12.58 -17.13
N ILE A 64 -21.54 13.45 -17.24
CA ILE A 64 -21.34 14.89 -17.49
C ILE A 64 -21.74 15.63 -16.22
N ALA A 65 -20.73 16.21 -15.56
CA ALA A 65 -20.94 17.02 -14.37
C ALA A 65 -21.63 18.35 -14.72
N SER A 66 -22.33 18.93 -13.74
CA SER A 66 -22.96 20.26 -13.86
C SER A 66 -21.99 21.39 -14.24
N ASN A 67 -20.70 21.23 -13.94
CA ASN A 67 -19.63 22.17 -14.33
C ASN A 67 -19.00 21.83 -15.71
N SER A 68 -19.62 20.94 -16.48
CA SER A 68 -19.20 20.42 -17.79
C SER A 68 -17.97 19.50 -17.82
N GLU A 69 -17.38 19.14 -16.67
CA GLU A 69 -16.32 18.13 -16.64
C GLU A 69 -16.84 16.76 -17.09
N ARG A 70 -16.00 16.03 -17.84
CA ARG A 70 -16.30 14.67 -18.31
C ARG A 70 -15.77 13.67 -17.30
N ILE A 71 -16.62 12.73 -16.93
CA ILE A 71 -16.37 11.72 -15.91
C ILE A 71 -16.49 10.35 -16.56
N THR A 72 -15.54 9.48 -16.30
CA THR A 72 -15.60 8.06 -16.64
C THR A 72 -15.43 7.25 -15.37
N LEU A 73 -16.43 6.45 -15.04
CA LEU A 73 -16.44 5.54 -13.90
C LEU A 73 -16.10 4.13 -14.37
N LEU A 74 -15.16 3.47 -13.70
CA LEU A 74 -14.60 2.19 -14.11
C LEU A 74 -14.85 1.11 -13.05
N ASN A 75 -15.07 -0.12 -13.52
CA ASN A 75 -15.30 -1.33 -12.73
C ASN A 75 -16.43 -1.14 -11.71
N ASN A 76 -17.65 -0.94 -12.22
CA ASN A 76 -18.79 -0.56 -11.42
C ASN A 76 -19.67 -1.77 -11.09
N ARG A 77 -20.28 -1.75 -9.89
CA ARG A 77 -21.18 -2.80 -9.42
C ARG A 77 -22.41 -2.22 -8.76
N VAL A 78 -23.59 -2.71 -9.14
CA VAL A 78 -24.84 -2.35 -8.48
C VAL A 78 -24.90 -3.04 -7.11
N ILE A 79 -25.10 -2.27 -6.04
CA ILE A 79 -25.17 -2.80 -4.66
C ILE A 79 -26.57 -2.68 -4.04
N ASN A 80 -27.37 -1.75 -4.53
CA ASN A 80 -28.75 -1.58 -4.08
C ASN A 80 -29.58 -1.03 -5.23
N SER A 81 -30.81 -1.50 -5.34
CA SER A 81 -31.78 -1.01 -6.31
C SER A 81 -33.17 -1.00 -5.69
N ASN A 82 -33.88 0.11 -5.81
CA ASN A 82 -35.29 0.20 -5.43
C ASN A 82 -36.16 0.21 -6.68
N ILE A 83 -37.17 -0.67 -6.69
CA ILE A 83 -38.11 -0.83 -7.80
C ILE A 83 -39.45 -0.21 -7.35
N GLY A 84 -39.74 0.98 -7.86
CA GLY A 84 -40.96 1.73 -7.59
C GLY A 84 -41.18 2.81 -8.65
N ALA A 85 -42.20 3.67 -8.47
CA ALA A 85 -42.52 4.76 -9.41
C ALA A 85 -41.33 5.71 -9.67
N PHE A 86 -40.40 5.80 -8.73
CA PHE A 86 -39.11 6.47 -8.87
C PHE A 86 -38.00 5.44 -8.60
N GLY A 87 -37.65 4.67 -9.62
CA GLY A 87 -36.56 3.70 -9.51
C GLY A 87 -35.25 4.39 -9.14
N SER A 88 -34.45 3.73 -8.31
CA SER A 88 -33.11 4.22 -8.00
C SER A 88 -32.13 3.08 -7.86
N ALA A 89 -30.88 3.34 -8.22
CA ALA A 89 -29.77 2.40 -8.05
C ALA A 89 -28.62 3.10 -7.32
N THR A 90 -27.97 2.36 -6.43
CA THR A 90 -26.68 2.75 -5.84
C THR A 90 -25.61 1.83 -6.40
N ILE A 91 -24.58 2.44 -6.99
CA ILE A 91 -23.49 1.77 -7.67
C ILE A 91 -22.19 2.10 -6.94
N ILE A 92 -21.43 1.07 -6.56
CA ILE A 92 -20.04 1.25 -6.12
C ILE A 92 -19.17 1.31 -7.37
N CYS A 93 -18.27 2.29 -7.41
CA CYS A 93 -17.28 2.44 -8.47
C CYS A 93 -15.88 2.18 -7.90
N GLU A 94 -14.99 1.55 -8.66
CA GLU A 94 -13.62 1.32 -8.22
C GLU A 94 -12.74 2.55 -8.45
N LYS A 95 -12.87 3.16 -9.64
CA LYS A 95 -12.07 4.30 -10.10
C LYS A 95 -12.95 5.35 -10.79
N ILE A 96 -12.61 6.62 -10.61
CA ILE A 96 -13.15 7.75 -11.37
C ILE A 96 -12.01 8.38 -12.15
N VAL A 97 -12.21 8.64 -13.44
CA VAL A 97 -11.33 9.48 -14.26
C VAL A 97 -12.10 10.73 -14.67
N ILE A 98 -11.57 11.91 -14.32
CA ILE A 98 -12.15 13.21 -14.63
C ILE A 98 -11.21 13.96 -15.58
N GLY A 99 -11.74 14.50 -16.67
CA GLY A 99 -10.94 15.24 -17.63
C GLY A 99 -11.77 16.07 -18.62
N PRO A 100 -11.13 16.61 -19.66
CA PRO A 100 -11.81 17.40 -20.70
C PRO A 100 -12.68 16.54 -21.62
N ASP A 101 -12.36 15.25 -21.80
CA ASP A 101 -13.11 14.30 -22.62
C ASP A 101 -13.33 12.99 -21.85
N PHE A 102 -14.23 12.13 -22.33
CA PHE A 102 -14.39 10.79 -21.76
C PHE A 102 -13.13 9.95 -21.95
N PHE A 103 -12.76 9.20 -20.91
CA PHE A 103 -11.64 8.27 -20.95
C PHE A 103 -12.12 6.94 -21.53
N GLY A 104 -12.06 6.82 -22.87
CA GLY A 104 -12.84 5.82 -23.60
C GLY A 104 -12.46 4.35 -23.39
N LYS A 105 -11.18 4.02 -23.15
CA LYS A 105 -10.75 2.61 -22.99
C LYS A 105 -9.47 2.46 -22.14
N PRO A 106 -9.57 2.04 -20.87
CA PRO A 106 -8.42 1.90 -19.98
C PRO A 106 -7.31 1.01 -20.53
N GLN A 107 -7.65 -0.13 -21.13
CA GLN A 107 -6.69 -1.13 -21.61
C GLN A 107 -5.97 -0.72 -22.91
N GLU A 108 -6.55 0.20 -23.68
CA GLU A 108 -5.96 0.72 -24.92
C GLU A 108 -5.22 2.05 -24.69
N SER A 109 -5.21 2.55 -23.44
CA SER A 109 -4.59 3.83 -23.12
C SER A 109 -3.06 3.74 -23.19
N CYS A 110 -2.43 4.86 -23.55
CA CYS A 110 -0.98 4.99 -23.66
C CYS A 110 -0.51 6.17 -22.80
N ILE A 111 -0.42 5.95 -21.49
CA ILE A 111 -0.01 6.94 -20.51
C ILE A 111 1.49 6.88 -20.34
N LYS A 112 2.20 7.96 -20.69
CA LYS A 112 3.65 8.05 -20.58
C LYS A 112 4.14 8.63 -19.26
N LYS A 113 3.31 9.45 -18.62
CA LYS A 113 3.65 10.17 -17.39
C LYS A 113 2.44 10.22 -16.47
N VAL A 114 2.67 9.92 -15.20
CA VAL A 114 1.68 10.06 -14.15
C VAL A 114 2.32 10.69 -12.93
N SER A 115 1.67 11.68 -12.36
CA SER A 115 2.08 12.37 -11.15
C SER A 115 1.14 11.97 -10.01
N PHE A 116 1.70 11.68 -8.84
CA PHE A 116 0.93 11.33 -7.66
C PHE A 116 1.63 11.78 -6.38
N SER A 117 0.83 12.05 -5.36
CA SER A 117 1.29 12.31 -4.00
C SER A 117 0.48 11.48 -3.01
N PHE A 118 0.96 11.36 -1.79
CA PHE A 118 0.32 10.61 -0.72
C PHE A 118 0.48 11.32 0.62
N TYR A 119 -0.33 10.91 1.58
CA TYR A 119 -0.33 11.47 2.92
C TYR A 119 1.07 11.42 3.54
N LYS A 120 1.48 12.51 4.22
CA LYS A 120 2.77 12.65 4.91
C LYS A 120 4.04 12.69 4.04
N LEU A 121 3.93 12.74 2.71
CA LEU A 121 5.11 12.83 1.84
C LEU A 121 5.94 14.10 2.11
N ASN A 122 5.28 15.26 2.28
CA ASN A 122 5.96 16.52 2.58
C ASN A 122 6.72 16.46 3.91
N GLU A 123 6.06 15.93 4.94
CA GLU A 123 6.62 15.77 6.28
C GLU A 123 7.83 14.84 6.27
N TRP A 124 7.81 13.77 5.48
CA TRP A 124 8.91 12.81 5.40
C TRP A 124 10.13 13.31 4.65
N MET A 125 9.91 13.97 3.51
CA MET A 125 11.02 14.59 2.78
C MET A 125 11.69 15.68 3.63
N ASN A 126 10.90 16.35 4.50
CA ASN A 126 11.34 17.36 5.49
C ASN A 126 12.45 18.29 4.97
N LEU A 127 12.32 18.73 3.72
CA LEU A 127 13.36 19.53 3.09
C LEU A 127 13.43 20.89 3.81
N PRO A 128 14.60 21.40 4.19
CA PRO A 128 14.72 22.72 4.79
C PRO A 128 14.61 23.77 3.68
N ILE A 129 13.39 24.21 3.39
CA ILE A 129 13.12 24.96 2.16
C ILE A 129 13.31 26.47 2.34
N TRP A 130 12.87 27.03 3.47
CA TRP A 130 12.72 28.48 3.59
C TRP A 130 13.90 29.15 4.27
N ASN A 131 14.34 30.26 3.67
CA ASN A 131 15.19 31.27 4.27
C ASN A 131 14.36 32.55 4.37
N SER A 132 14.64 33.35 5.38
CA SER A 132 13.97 34.61 5.60
C SER A 132 14.95 35.64 6.14
N ASP A 133 14.81 36.88 5.71
CA ASP A 133 15.60 38.01 6.18
C ASP A 133 14.78 39.30 6.08
N TYR A 134 15.22 40.34 6.78
CA TYR A 134 14.56 41.63 6.81
C TYR A 134 15.49 42.72 6.29
N ASP A 135 15.14 43.28 5.14
CA ASP A 135 15.88 44.39 4.54
C ASP A 135 15.45 45.70 5.21
N HIS A 136 16.18 46.10 6.26
CA HIS A 136 15.96 47.35 7.00
C HIS A 136 16.00 48.61 6.11
N SER A 137 16.70 48.58 4.97
CA SER A 137 16.83 49.73 4.08
C SER A 137 15.58 49.97 3.23
N LYS A 138 14.80 48.92 2.98
CA LYS A 138 13.57 48.96 2.19
C LYS A 138 12.31 48.74 3.00
N ASP A 139 12.45 48.42 4.29
CA ASP A 139 11.35 48.00 5.17
C ASP A 139 10.56 46.81 4.58
N VAL A 140 11.29 45.77 4.11
CA VAL A 140 10.70 44.59 3.48
C VAL A 140 11.20 43.31 4.14
N TYR A 141 10.28 42.42 4.50
CA TYR A 141 10.58 41.05 4.88
C TYR A 141 10.65 40.16 3.63
N MET A 142 11.81 39.55 3.39
CA MET A 142 12.05 38.68 2.25
C MET A 142 11.99 37.22 2.68
N ILE A 143 11.24 36.41 1.93
CA ILE A 143 11.21 34.95 2.09
C ILE A 143 11.63 34.35 0.76
N TRP A 144 12.62 33.46 0.79
CA TRP A 144 13.08 32.76 -0.41
C TRP A 144 13.46 31.32 -0.07
N HIS A 145 13.62 30.50 -1.09
CA HIS A 145 14.12 29.15 -0.93
C HIS A 145 15.21 28.86 -1.94
N LYS A 146 16.15 27.97 -1.57
CA LYS A 146 17.07 27.41 -2.55
C LYS A 146 16.31 26.46 -3.47
N LYS A 147 16.78 26.32 -4.71
CA LYS A 147 16.24 25.30 -5.62
C LYS A 147 16.42 23.93 -4.97
N ILE A 148 15.32 23.18 -4.85
CA ILE A 148 15.34 21.85 -4.27
C ILE A 148 16.09 20.91 -5.23
N PRO A 149 17.12 20.17 -4.77
CA PRO A 149 17.80 19.19 -5.61
C PRO A 149 16.92 17.96 -5.79
N LEU A 150 16.07 18.00 -6.81
CA LEU A 150 15.16 16.91 -7.15
C LEU A 150 15.92 15.72 -7.74
N ARG A 151 15.64 14.53 -7.23
CA ARG A 151 16.25 13.29 -7.68
C ARG A 151 15.35 12.55 -8.66
N GLU A 152 15.98 11.74 -9.49
CA GLU A 152 15.31 10.86 -10.44
C GLU A 152 15.89 9.46 -10.30
N TYR A 153 15.03 8.48 -10.10
CA TYR A 153 15.38 7.10 -9.80
C TYR A 153 14.95 6.23 -10.97
N ARG A 154 15.91 5.65 -11.69
CA ARG A 154 15.63 4.67 -12.73
C ARG A 154 15.10 3.39 -12.08
N ILE A 155 14.04 2.80 -12.64
CA ILE A 155 13.44 1.54 -12.17
C ILE A 155 13.36 0.60 -13.37
N GLU A 156 14.21 -0.42 -13.39
CA GLU A 156 14.35 -1.29 -14.56
C GLU A 156 13.12 -2.17 -14.79
N GLU A 157 12.54 -2.72 -13.72
CA GLU A 157 11.39 -3.64 -13.79
C GLU A 157 10.18 -3.03 -14.52
N ILE A 158 9.92 -1.74 -14.29
CA ILE A 158 8.80 -1.04 -14.93
C ILE A 158 9.20 -0.32 -16.22
N LYS A 159 10.48 -0.40 -16.62
CA LYS A 159 11.07 0.36 -17.73
C LYS A 159 10.68 1.83 -17.66
N GLY A 160 11.02 2.47 -16.55
CA GLY A 160 10.70 3.87 -16.31
C GLY A 160 11.57 4.52 -15.25
N SER A 161 11.25 5.76 -14.90
CA SER A 161 11.87 6.48 -13.79
C SER A 161 10.82 7.05 -12.84
N LEU A 162 11.16 7.11 -11.56
CA LEU A 162 10.42 7.82 -10.53
C LEU A 162 11.16 9.14 -10.24
N LYS A 163 10.50 10.25 -10.49
CA LYS A 163 11.09 11.58 -10.36
C LYS A 163 10.44 12.39 -9.24
N GLU A 164 11.25 12.96 -8.38
CA GLU A 164 10.80 13.92 -7.37
C GLU A 164 10.39 15.24 -8.02
N ASN A 165 9.28 15.81 -7.57
CA ASN A 165 8.78 17.10 -8.03
C ASN A 165 8.14 17.86 -6.88
N TYR A 166 7.99 19.17 -7.07
CA TYR A 166 7.26 20.02 -6.13
C TYR A 166 6.53 21.15 -6.86
N VAL A 167 5.45 21.63 -6.26
CA VAL A 167 4.76 22.85 -6.67
C VAL A 167 4.68 23.79 -5.48
N TYR A 168 4.91 25.08 -5.76
CA TYR A 168 4.69 26.17 -4.81
C TYR A 168 3.28 26.75 -5.02
N SER A 169 2.62 27.07 -3.91
CA SER A 169 1.40 27.89 -3.93
C SER A 169 1.49 28.99 -2.88
N GLN A 170 0.98 30.17 -3.23
CA GLN A 170 0.86 31.30 -2.33
C GLN A 170 -0.60 31.75 -2.27
N GLN A 171 -1.10 31.92 -1.06
CA GLN A 171 -2.42 32.50 -0.80
C GLN A 171 -2.25 33.75 0.04
N LYS A 172 -2.85 34.86 -0.40
CA LYS A 172 -2.90 36.12 0.33
C LYS A 172 -4.31 36.30 0.88
N SER A 173 -4.44 36.38 2.20
CA SER A 173 -5.69 36.81 2.84
C SER A 173 -5.77 38.33 2.83
N ILE A 174 -6.89 38.86 2.32
CA ILE A 174 -7.13 40.31 2.21
C ILE A 174 -7.44 40.91 3.59
N GLU A 175 -8.05 40.13 4.49
CA GLU A 175 -8.54 40.61 5.79
C GLU A 175 -7.43 40.73 6.85
N ASN A 176 -6.40 39.85 6.82
CA ASN A 176 -5.41 39.73 7.89
C ASN A 176 -3.96 40.00 7.46
N ILE A 177 -3.71 40.46 6.22
CA ILE A 177 -2.36 40.62 5.61
C ILE A 177 -1.51 39.34 5.78
N ASN A 178 -2.15 38.17 5.86
CA ASN A 178 -1.44 36.90 5.99
C ASN A 178 -1.09 36.35 4.61
N ILE A 179 0.20 36.06 4.41
CA ILE A 179 0.70 35.33 3.25
C ILE A 179 0.97 33.89 3.70
N SER A 180 0.18 32.93 3.18
CA SER A 180 0.45 31.51 3.35
C SER A 180 1.20 30.99 2.13
N ILE A 181 2.40 30.48 2.34
CA ILE A 181 3.18 29.80 1.29
C ILE A 181 3.20 28.32 1.62
N ARG A 182 2.89 27.47 0.64
CA ARG A 182 2.88 26.02 0.78
C ARG A 182 3.67 25.37 -0.33
N ILE A 183 4.43 24.33 0.03
CA ILE A 183 5.08 23.44 -0.92
C ILE A 183 4.40 22.09 -0.85
N GLU A 184 4.07 21.59 -2.02
CA GLU A 184 3.52 20.25 -2.21
C GLU A 184 4.51 19.43 -3.02
N ASN A 185 5.12 18.43 -2.38
CA ASN A 185 5.97 17.44 -3.02
C ASN A 185 5.11 16.31 -3.58
N PHE A 186 5.56 15.75 -4.69
CA PHE A 186 4.92 14.63 -5.36
C PHE A 186 5.95 13.90 -6.22
N TYR A 187 5.61 12.68 -6.61
CA TYR A 187 6.40 11.91 -7.56
C TYR A 187 5.75 11.93 -8.94
N THR A 188 6.59 11.84 -9.97
CA THR A 188 6.16 11.56 -11.33
C THR A 188 6.81 10.27 -11.81
N LEU A 189 6.01 9.27 -12.17
CA LEU A 189 6.47 8.12 -12.93
C LEU A 189 6.52 8.50 -14.40
N ILE A 190 7.64 8.19 -15.05
CA ILE A 190 7.90 8.41 -16.47
C ILE A 190 8.23 7.05 -17.07
N PHE A 191 7.45 6.60 -18.03
CA PHE A 191 7.65 5.29 -18.66
C PHE A 191 8.37 5.44 -20.00
N ASP A 192 9.31 4.53 -20.28
CA ASP A 192 10.03 4.48 -21.57
C ASP A 192 9.04 4.25 -22.71
N ASN A 193 8.07 3.37 -22.46
CA ASN A 193 6.93 3.10 -23.33
C ASN A 193 5.65 3.37 -22.53
N GLY A 194 4.66 4.01 -23.15
CA GLY A 194 3.40 4.30 -22.47
C GLY A 194 2.69 3.02 -22.00
N LYS A 195 2.05 3.11 -20.84
CA LYS A 195 1.33 2.02 -20.18
C LYS A 195 -0.17 2.28 -20.17
N ASN A 196 -0.95 1.22 -20.08
CA ASN A 196 -2.39 1.33 -19.89
C ASN A 196 -2.72 1.76 -18.44
N LEU A 197 -3.96 2.18 -18.18
CA LEU A 197 -4.33 2.77 -16.89
C LEU A 197 -4.17 1.79 -15.72
N ASP A 198 -4.48 0.51 -15.93
CA ASP A 198 -4.38 -0.50 -14.88
C ASP A 198 -2.91 -0.78 -14.54
N GLU A 199 -2.03 -0.92 -15.55
CA GLU A 199 -0.59 -1.04 -15.35
C GLU A 199 0.00 0.20 -14.63
N VAL A 200 -0.48 1.39 -14.99
CA VAL A 200 -0.08 2.64 -14.32
C VAL A 200 -0.49 2.61 -12.86
N TYR A 201 -1.73 2.23 -12.58
CA TYR A 201 -2.25 2.15 -11.22
C TYR A 201 -1.50 1.11 -10.38
N GLU A 202 -1.20 -0.06 -10.94
CA GLU A 202 -0.36 -1.07 -10.30
C GLU A 202 1.04 -0.53 -9.96
N CYS A 203 1.68 0.22 -10.86
CA CYS A 203 2.97 0.84 -10.59
C CYS A 203 2.88 1.81 -9.41
N ILE A 204 1.88 2.69 -9.40
CA ILE A 204 1.64 3.63 -8.29
C ILE A 204 1.43 2.86 -6.99
N TYR A 205 0.58 1.83 -7.02
CA TYR A 205 0.28 1.01 -5.84
C TYR A 205 1.54 0.37 -5.25
N LYS A 206 2.39 -0.24 -6.10
CA LYS A 206 3.67 -0.83 -5.68
C LYS A 206 4.62 0.21 -5.09
N VAL A 207 4.71 1.42 -5.66
CA VAL A 207 5.52 2.52 -5.09
C VAL A 207 4.95 2.98 -3.75
N VAL A 208 3.63 3.15 -3.63
CA VAL A 208 2.98 3.60 -2.39
C VAL A 208 3.17 2.56 -1.28
N GLN A 209 3.05 1.26 -1.58
CA GLN A 209 3.33 0.20 -0.62
C GLN A 209 4.79 0.17 -0.16
N PHE A 210 5.75 0.45 -1.04
CA PHE A 210 7.14 0.64 -0.63
C PHE A 210 7.24 1.72 0.45
N PHE A 211 6.56 2.85 0.28
CA PHE A 211 6.50 3.88 1.31
C PHE A 211 5.74 3.44 2.57
N TYR A 212 4.71 2.60 2.48
CA TYR A 212 4.05 2.06 3.69
C TYR A 212 5.03 1.30 4.57
N VAL A 213 5.91 0.52 3.95
CA VAL A 213 6.97 -0.20 4.65
C VAL A 213 7.97 0.78 5.29
N LEU A 214 8.37 1.83 4.57
CA LEU A 214 9.33 2.82 5.10
C LEU A 214 8.77 3.64 6.27
N PHE A 215 7.47 3.94 6.26
CA PHE A 215 6.82 4.74 7.29
C PHE A 215 6.27 3.88 8.44
N GLY A 216 6.00 2.60 8.20
CA GLY A 216 5.31 1.73 9.15
C GLY A 216 3.87 2.16 9.46
N SER A 217 3.24 2.91 8.56
CA SER A 217 1.89 3.45 8.70
C SER A 217 1.19 3.58 7.35
N GLU A 218 -0.14 3.62 7.36
CA GLU A 218 -0.95 3.88 6.18
C GLU A 218 -0.66 5.28 5.57
N LEU A 219 -0.44 5.35 4.25
CA LEU A 219 -0.30 6.60 3.50
C LEU A 219 -1.30 6.65 2.34
N PRO A 220 -2.56 7.03 2.58
CA PRO A 220 -3.52 7.15 1.48
C PRO A 220 -2.99 8.10 0.40
N VAL A 221 -3.24 7.76 -0.86
CA VAL A 221 -2.93 8.57 -2.02
C VAL A 221 -3.77 9.85 -1.97
N LYS A 222 -3.10 10.99 -2.17
CA LYS A 222 -3.69 12.32 -2.14
C LYS A 222 -4.23 12.74 -3.50
N PHE A 223 -3.49 12.46 -4.57
CA PHE A 223 -3.95 12.70 -5.93
C PHE A 223 -3.21 11.79 -6.90
N ILE A 224 -3.84 11.53 -8.04
CA ILE A 224 -3.21 10.93 -9.22
C ILE A 224 -3.63 11.77 -10.44
N GLU A 225 -2.65 12.21 -11.21
CA GLU A 225 -2.85 13.03 -12.41
C GLU A 225 -2.00 12.51 -13.56
N PHE A 226 -2.56 12.48 -14.76
CA PHE A 226 -1.82 12.06 -15.95
C PHE A 226 -2.27 12.83 -17.18
N GLU A 227 -1.45 12.75 -18.22
CA GLU A 227 -1.80 13.28 -19.54
C GLU A 227 -2.21 12.13 -20.47
N TYR A 228 -3.33 12.29 -21.17
CA TYR A 228 -3.83 11.31 -22.13
C TYR A 228 -4.42 12.00 -23.35
N GLY A 229 -3.93 11.65 -24.55
CA GLY A 229 -4.30 12.37 -25.77
C GLY A 229 -3.82 13.82 -25.78
N SER A 230 -4.17 14.55 -26.84
CA SER A 230 -3.76 15.95 -27.00
C SER A 230 -4.81 16.77 -27.72
N ILE A 231 -4.67 18.08 -27.57
CA ILE A 231 -5.43 19.10 -28.27
C ILE A 231 -4.42 20.01 -28.98
N ASN A 232 -4.73 20.34 -30.23
CA ASN A 232 -3.99 21.35 -30.99
C ASN A 232 -4.62 22.73 -30.72
N ILE A 233 -3.84 23.64 -30.15
CA ILE A 233 -4.21 25.06 -30.02
C ILE A 233 -3.25 25.85 -30.89
N GLY A 234 -3.70 26.20 -32.11
CA GLY A 234 -2.83 26.76 -33.14
C GLY A 234 -1.70 25.79 -33.47
N ASN A 235 -0.44 26.25 -33.35
CA ASN A 235 0.76 25.44 -33.60
C ASN A 235 1.27 24.69 -32.36
N LYS A 236 0.56 24.74 -31.22
CA LYS A 236 0.96 24.06 -29.98
C LYS A 236 0.12 22.82 -29.76
N VAL A 237 0.78 21.68 -29.60
CA VAL A 237 0.17 20.43 -29.12
C VAL A 237 0.22 20.45 -27.59
N ILE A 238 -0.93 20.39 -26.94
CA ILE A 238 -1.05 20.39 -25.47
C ILE A 238 -1.68 19.07 -25.03
N GLY A 239 -1.04 18.40 -24.08
CA GLY A 239 -1.57 17.18 -23.46
C GLY A 239 -2.84 17.48 -22.68
N LYS A 240 -3.88 16.65 -22.86
CA LYS A 240 -5.10 16.75 -22.06
C LYS A 240 -4.84 16.14 -20.69
N LYS A 241 -5.13 16.90 -19.63
CA LYS A 241 -4.88 16.49 -18.24
C LYS A 241 -6.10 15.83 -17.65
N TYR A 242 -5.87 14.72 -16.98
CA TYR A 242 -6.87 13.92 -16.29
C TYR A 242 -6.49 13.77 -14.82
N ARG A 243 -7.51 13.71 -13.97
CA ARG A 243 -7.36 13.37 -12.56
C ARG A 243 -8.11 12.07 -12.29
N MET A 244 -7.45 11.16 -11.58
CA MET A 244 -8.05 9.90 -11.16
C MET A 244 -8.33 9.91 -9.66
N TYR A 245 -9.48 9.38 -9.27
CA TYR A 245 -9.84 9.04 -7.91
C TYR A 245 -9.98 7.53 -7.80
N VAL A 246 -9.52 6.97 -6.69
CA VAL A 246 -9.57 5.54 -6.44
C VAL A 246 -10.10 5.28 -5.05
N ARG A 247 -10.79 4.17 -4.88
CA ARG A 247 -11.14 3.68 -3.55
C ARG A 247 -9.87 3.26 -2.80
N GLN A 248 -9.82 3.52 -1.49
CA GLN A 248 -8.66 3.17 -0.66
C GLN A 248 -9.13 2.65 0.70
N ASN A 249 -8.44 1.65 1.24
CA ASN A 249 -8.79 1.07 2.54
C ASN A 249 -8.07 1.75 3.72
N ALA A 250 -7.58 2.97 3.52
CA ALA A 250 -6.82 3.71 4.53
C ALA A 250 -7.67 4.78 5.21
N LYS A 251 -7.24 5.26 6.38
CA LYS A 251 -7.86 6.39 7.08
C LYS A 251 -6.83 7.50 7.27
N VAL A 252 -7.20 8.73 6.95
CA VAL A 252 -6.41 9.89 7.41
C VAL A 252 -6.58 9.97 8.92
N GLN A 253 -5.54 9.60 9.68
CA GLN A 253 -5.55 9.81 11.12
C GLN A 253 -5.55 11.32 11.40
N SER A 254 -6.55 11.78 12.17
CA SER A 254 -6.68 13.20 12.56
C SER A 254 -5.56 13.68 13.50
N ARG A 255 -4.84 12.75 14.13
CA ARG A 255 -3.77 13.08 15.08
C ARG A 255 -2.50 13.50 14.36
N LYS A 256 -2.04 14.73 14.65
CA LYS A 256 -0.70 15.29 14.38
C LYS A 256 0.39 14.57 15.19
N LEU A 257 0.39 13.24 15.24
CA LEU A 257 1.60 12.54 15.66
C LEU A 257 2.54 12.58 14.46
N ARG A 258 3.71 13.20 14.64
CA ARG A 258 4.81 13.02 13.67
C ARG A 258 4.95 11.50 13.49
N PRO A 259 4.82 10.98 12.27
CA PRO A 259 5.07 9.56 12.06
C PRO A 259 6.45 9.24 12.63
N TYR A 260 6.56 8.16 13.40
CA TYR A 260 7.88 7.61 13.66
C TYR A 260 8.34 7.00 12.34
N GLU A 261 9.13 7.77 11.58
CA GLU A 261 9.70 7.32 10.32
C GLU A 261 10.73 6.25 10.64
N LEU A 262 10.45 5.00 10.27
CA LEU A 262 11.43 3.92 10.43
C LEU A 262 12.71 4.25 9.66
N PHE A 263 12.55 4.91 8.51
CA PHE A 263 13.62 5.34 7.63
C PHE A 263 13.41 6.80 7.20
N PRO A 264 14.02 7.78 7.89
CA PRO A 264 13.95 9.19 7.50
C PRO A 264 14.51 9.40 6.09
N TYR A 265 13.90 10.29 5.30
CA TYR A 265 14.33 10.55 3.92
C TYR A 265 15.84 10.86 3.83
N ALA A 266 16.33 11.74 4.71
CA ALA A 266 17.74 12.16 4.73
C ALA A 266 18.75 11.01 4.93
N THR A 267 18.35 9.88 5.52
CA THR A 267 19.25 8.73 5.74
C THR A 267 19.25 7.75 4.58
N ILE A 268 18.19 7.75 3.75
CA ILE A 268 18.05 6.78 2.65
C ILE A 268 18.11 7.41 1.26
N ALA A 269 17.98 8.73 1.11
CA ALA A 269 17.85 9.40 -0.18
C ALA A 269 18.97 9.04 -1.18
N ASP A 270 20.22 8.91 -0.70
CA ASP A 270 21.38 8.57 -1.54
C ASP A 270 21.35 7.13 -2.05
N ASN A 271 20.66 6.24 -1.33
CA ASN A 271 20.53 4.83 -1.68
C ASN A 271 19.11 4.48 -2.17
N LEU A 272 18.21 5.46 -2.30
CA LEU A 272 16.80 5.22 -2.61
C LEU A 272 16.63 4.53 -3.96
N SER A 273 17.47 4.85 -4.94
CA SER A 273 17.49 4.17 -6.24
C SER A 273 17.73 2.66 -6.09
N LYS A 274 18.65 2.26 -5.21
CA LYS A 274 18.94 0.84 -4.96
C LYS A 274 17.75 0.16 -4.28
N TYR A 275 17.19 0.80 -3.25
CA TYR A 275 16.08 0.23 -2.50
C TYR A 275 14.83 0.05 -3.34
N ILE A 276 14.49 1.02 -4.20
CA ILE A 276 13.33 0.89 -5.06
C ILE A 276 13.52 -0.17 -6.16
N ASN A 277 14.72 -0.32 -6.73
CA ASN A 277 14.96 -1.39 -7.70
C ASN A 277 14.86 -2.76 -7.05
N ASN A 278 15.47 -2.94 -5.88
CA ASN A 278 15.34 -4.18 -5.11
C ASN A 278 13.87 -4.47 -4.76
N TRP A 279 13.11 -3.44 -4.33
CA TRP A 279 11.69 -3.57 -4.04
C TRP A 279 10.91 -4.14 -5.23
N PHE A 280 11.10 -3.58 -6.43
CA PHE A 280 10.42 -4.07 -7.61
C PHE A 280 10.89 -5.46 -8.04
N ALA A 281 12.19 -5.74 -7.96
CA ALA A 281 12.76 -7.04 -8.32
C ALA A 281 12.26 -8.19 -7.43
N PHE A 282 12.13 -7.95 -6.12
CA PHE A 282 11.67 -8.96 -5.15
C PHE A 282 10.16 -8.90 -4.89
N TYR A 283 9.43 -7.99 -5.53
CA TYR A 283 8.02 -7.76 -5.23
C TYR A 283 7.17 -9.01 -5.40
N ALA A 284 7.35 -9.73 -6.52
CA ALA A 284 6.55 -10.92 -6.83
C ALA A 284 6.74 -12.02 -5.78
N ASP A 285 7.99 -12.27 -5.37
CA ASP A 285 8.31 -13.26 -4.34
C ASP A 285 7.74 -12.88 -2.98
N LEU A 286 7.78 -11.57 -2.65
CA LEU A 286 7.34 -11.05 -1.35
C LEU A 286 5.87 -10.62 -1.33
N GLU A 287 5.13 -10.74 -2.43
CA GLU A 287 3.80 -10.14 -2.58
C GLU A 287 2.87 -10.55 -1.45
N THR A 288 2.84 -11.84 -1.09
CA THR A 288 1.99 -12.34 0.01
C THR A 288 2.36 -11.71 1.35
N ILE A 289 3.65 -11.54 1.63
CA ILE A 289 4.14 -10.91 2.88
C ILE A 289 3.74 -9.43 2.89
N ILE A 290 3.97 -8.73 1.77
CA ILE A 290 3.67 -7.30 1.60
C ILE A 290 2.17 -7.06 1.76
N GLN A 291 1.34 -7.80 1.04
CA GLN A 291 -0.12 -7.66 1.11
C GLN A 291 -0.65 -7.96 2.51
N THR A 292 -0.12 -8.98 3.19
CA THR A 292 -0.52 -9.29 4.57
C THR A 292 -0.12 -8.17 5.52
N TYR A 293 1.12 -7.66 5.43
CA TYR A 293 1.60 -6.56 6.27
C TYR A 293 0.83 -5.26 6.03
N VAL A 294 0.65 -4.88 4.76
CA VAL A 294 -0.11 -3.68 4.37
C VAL A 294 -1.57 -3.83 4.77
N GLY A 295 -2.14 -5.03 4.65
CA GLY A 295 -3.48 -5.35 5.13
C GLY A 295 -3.62 -5.15 6.64
N ASP A 296 -2.65 -5.60 7.45
CA ASP A 296 -2.64 -5.36 8.90
C ASP A 296 -2.44 -3.89 9.27
N LEU A 297 -1.77 -3.11 8.40
CA LEU A 297 -1.70 -1.66 8.58
C LEU A 297 -3.02 -0.98 8.28
N GLN A 298 -3.70 -1.35 7.18
CA GLN A 298 -4.90 -0.68 6.65
C GLN A 298 -6.21 -1.13 7.31
N LEU A 299 -6.33 -2.42 7.57
CA LEU A 299 -7.52 -3.02 8.16
C LEU A 299 -7.29 -3.08 9.67
N THR A 300 -8.20 -2.51 10.45
CA THR A 300 -8.17 -2.60 11.92
C THR A 300 -8.40 -4.04 12.37
N SER A 301 -7.36 -4.88 12.33
CA SER A 301 -7.35 -6.25 12.81
C SER A 301 -6.94 -6.30 14.28
N PHE A 302 -7.38 -7.34 15.00
CA PHE A 302 -6.95 -7.57 16.38
C PHE A 302 -5.44 -7.82 16.44
N LEU A 303 -4.79 -7.37 17.51
CA LEU A 303 -3.34 -7.49 17.67
C LEU A 303 -2.86 -8.95 17.61
N GLU A 304 -3.66 -9.88 18.11
CA GLU A 304 -3.43 -11.32 18.02
C GLU A 304 -3.39 -11.80 16.56
N THR A 305 -4.27 -11.25 15.71
CA THR A 305 -4.28 -11.57 14.27
C THR A 305 -3.03 -11.02 13.59
N GLN A 306 -2.64 -9.78 13.89
CA GLN A 306 -1.41 -9.19 13.38
C GLN A 306 -0.17 -10.00 13.78
N PHE A 307 -0.14 -10.49 15.01
CA PHE A 307 0.93 -11.35 15.49
C PHE A 307 0.99 -12.70 14.75
N LEU A 308 -0.16 -13.34 14.52
CA LEU A 308 -0.24 -14.59 13.75
C LEU A 308 0.21 -14.38 12.30
N ASN A 309 -0.23 -13.28 11.68
CA ASN A 309 0.21 -12.86 10.36
C ASN A 309 1.72 -12.62 10.30
N ALA A 310 2.30 -11.92 11.29
CA ALA A 310 3.74 -11.72 11.37
C ALA A 310 4.51 -13.04 11.48
N CYS A 311 4.01 -14.00 12.27
CA CYS A 311 4.59 -15.35 12.35
C CYS A 311 4.53 -16.07 10.99
N ARG A 312 3.37 -16.05 10.32
CA ARG A 312 3.19 -16.63 8.99
C ARG A 312 4.13 -16.00 7.97
N ASN A 313 4.29 -14.70 8.01
CA ASN A 313 5.19 -14.00 7.10
C ASN A 313 6.67 -14.39 7.33
N VAL A 314 7.09 -14.64 8.59
CA VAL A 314 8.42 -15.22 8.87
C VAL A 314 8.55 -16.60 8.22
N GLU A 315 7.51 -17.42 8.33
CA GLU A 315 7.52 -18.77 7.75
C GLU A 315 7.66 -18.73 6.22
N ILE A 316 6.94 -17.81 5.55
CA ILE A 316 7.03 -17.59 4.10
C ILE A 316 8.40 -17.04 3.72
N PHE A 317 8.89 -16.01 4.41
CA PHE A 317 10.18 -15.39 4.14
C PHE A 317 11.31 -16.43 4.23
N HIS A 318 11.29 -17.23 5.29
CA HIS A 318 12.25 -18.30 5.50
C HIS A 318 12.20 -19.32 4.37
N ARG A 319 11.02 -19.74 3.94
CA ARG A 319 10.84 -20.67 2.81
C ARG A 319 11.43 -20.14 1.50
N ILE A 320 11.29 -18.84 1.23
CA ILE A 320 11.78 -18.24 -0.01
C ILE A 320 13.30 -18.03 0.01
N TYR A 321 13.84 -17.52 1.11
CA TYR A 321 15.23 -17.00 1.12
C TYR A 321 16.21 -17.76 2.01
N LEU A 322 15.73 -18.56 2.97
CA LEU A 322 16.57 -19.21 3.99
C LEU A 322 16.48 -20.74 3.97
N GLU A 323 15.44 -21.29 3.36
CA GLU A 323 15.29 -22.73 3.18
C GLU A 323 16.33 -23.21 2.17
N LYS A 324 17.39 -23.83 2.71
CA LYS A 324 18.34 -24.60 1.91
C LYS A 324 17.77 -25.99 1.69
N GLU A 325 18.10 -26.62 0.57
CA GLU A 325 17.83 -28.04 0.38
C GLU A 325 18.26 -28.81 1.64
N LYS A 326 17.33 -29.58 2.21
CA LYS A 326 17.62 -30.44 3.35
C LYS A 326 18.51 -31.58 2.86
N ILE A 327 19.81 -31.36 2.89
CA ILE A 327 20.78 -32.43 2.73
C ILE A 327 20.74 -33.24 4.01
N GLU A 328 20.12 -34.41 3.94
CA GLU A 328 20.08 -35.32 5.06
C GLU A 328 21.44 -35.96 5.28
N GLY A 329 21.85 -36.03 6.54
CA GLY A 329 23.08 -36.72 6.91
C GLY A 329 23.02 -38.19 6.49
N PRO A 330 24.14 -38.80 6.05
CA PRO A 330 24.19 -40.20 5.64
C PRO A 330 23.60 -41.17 6.67
N GLU A 331 23.77 -40.85 7.95
CA GLU A 331 23.22 -41.62 9.08
C GLU A 331 21.68 -41.61 9.13
N ILE A 332 21.05 -40.45 8.85
CA ILE A 332 19.59 -40.32 8.82
C ILE A 332 19.02 -41.11 7.65
N VAL A 333 19.65 -41.01 6.48
CA VAL A 333 19.27 -41.78 5.29
C VAL A 333 19.38 -43.29 5.57
N PHE A 334 20.47 -43.71 6.19
CA PHE A 334 20.70 -45.11 6.58
C PHE A 334 19.64 -45.61 7.57
N MET A 335 19.36 -44.85 8.63
CA MET A 335 18.37 -45.21 9.64
C MET A 335 16.94 -45.22 9.07
N ARG A 336 16.61 -44.28 8.18
CA ARG A 336 15.33 -44.29 7.46
C ARG A 336 15.15 -45.58 6.68
N LYS A 337 16.18 -46.00 5.94
CA LYS A 337 16.16 -47.24 5.16
C LYS A 337 15.88 -48.45 6.06
N LYS A 338 16.57 -48.55 7.21
CA LYS A 338 16.31 -49.62 8.20
C LYS A 338 14.89 -49.60 8.74
N LEU A 339 14.36 -48.42 9.08
CA LEU A 339 12.98 -48.30 9.56
C LEU A 339 11.96 -48.68 8.47
N MET A 340 12.23 -48.33 7.21
CA MET A 340 11.38 -48.74 6.09
C MET A 340 11.40 -50.26 5.88
N GLU A 341 12.56 -50.91 6.01
CA GLU A 341 12.70 -52.37 5.93
C GLU A 341 11.87 -53.10 7.01
N ILE A 342 11.81 -52.53 8.22
CA ILE A 342 10.96 -53.06 9.30
C ILE A 342 9.47 -52.90 8.95
N VAL A 343 9.08 -51.75 8.41
CA VAL A 343 7.67 -51.45 8.11
C VAL A 343 7.15 -52.20 6.87
N THR A 344 8.02 -52.62 5.94
CA THR A 344 7.62 -53.44 4.79
C THR A 344 6.98 -54.77 5.15
N GLY A 345 7.27 -55.32 6.34
CA GLY A 345 6.65 -56.56 6.83
C GLY A 345 5.26 -56.38 7.46
N ALA A 346 4.76 -55.14 7.61
CA ALA A 346 3.44 -54.88 8.16
C ALA A 346 2.32 -54.98 7.10
N GLU A 347 1.12 -55.36 7.52
CA GLU A 347 -0.08 -55.34 6.68
C GLU A 347 -0.66 -53.92 6.54
N GLU A 348 -1.48 -53.69 5.50
CA GLU A 348 -2.27 -52.47 5.38
C GLU A 348 -3.40 -52.45 6.42
N PRO A 349 -3.76 -51.30 7.02
CA PRO A 349 -3.31 -49.92 6.74
C PRO A 349 -2.09 -49.46 7.55
N VAL A 350 -1.53 -50.34 8.39
CA VAL A 350 -0.44 -50.02 9.32
C VAL A 350 0.83 -49.66 8.56
N ARG A 351 1.13 -50.41 7.50
CA ARG A 351 2.25 -50.13 6.60
C ARG A 351 2.16 -48.73 6.00
N LYS A 352 1.01 -48.32 5.46
CA LYS A 352 0.80 -46.95 4.95
C LYS A 352 0.99 -45.89 6.04
N TYR A 353 0.38 -46.07 7.21
CA TYR A 353 0.48 -45.13 8.33
C TYR A 353 1.92 -44.84 8.78
N PHE A 354 2.77 -45.88 8.85
CA PHE A 354 4.16 -45.73 9.28
C PHE A 354 5.10 -45.31 8.15
N SER A 355 4.91 -45.80 6.92
CA SER A 355 5.71 -45.39 5.77
C SER A 355 5.57 -43.90 5.47
N GLU A 356 4.35 -43.36 5.55
CA GLU A 356 4.10 -41.91 5.42
C GLU A 356 4.86 -41.09 6.48
N ARG A 357 4.94 -41.58 7.73
CA ARG A 357 5.66 -40.90 8.82
C ARG A 357 7.18 -41.01 8.74
N ILE A 358 7.69 -42.15 8.30
CA ILE A 358 9.14 -42.39 8.14
C ILE A 358 9.70 -41.56 6.97
N ASN A 359 8.92 -41.43 5.90
CA ASN A 359 9.27 -40.62 4.74
C ASN A 359 8.98 -39.13 4.94
N TYR A 360 8.25 -38.75 5.99
CA TYR A 360 7.99 -37.35 6.30
C TYR A 360 9.28 -36.65 6.74
N THR A 361 9.89 -35.91 5.81
CA THR A 361 10.94 -34.95 6.10
C THR A 361 10.29 -33.70 6.68
N GLY A 362 10.06 -33.70 8.00
CA GLY A 362 9.19 -32.70 8.62
C GLY A 362 9.53 -31.25 8.30
N GLU A 363 8.52 -30.38 8.28
CA GLU A 363 8.72 -28.96 7.98
C GLU A 363 9.63 -28.29 9.02
N GLU A 364 10.35 -27.24 8.59
CA GLU A 364 11.13 -26.43 9.52
C GLU A 364 10.23 -25.78 10.56
N THR A 365 10.59 -25.94 11.83
CA THR A 365 9.80 -25.40 12.95
C THR A 365 9.84 -23.88 12.97
N LEU A 366 8.74 -23.23 13.39
CA LEU A 366 8.68 -21.77 13.59
C LEU A 366 9.86 -21.26 14.45
N SER A 367 10.28 -22.04 15.46
CA SER A 367 11.43 -21.72 16.31
C SER A 367 12.71 -21.53 15.49
N LYS A 368 13.01 -22.46 14.58
CA LYS A 368 14.20 -22.37 13.72
C LYS A 368 14.08 -21.22 12.73
N ARG A 369 12.91 -21.05 12.10
CA ARG A 369 12.67 -19.96 11.14
C ARG A 369 12.86 -18.57 11.75
N ILE A 370 12.32 -18.34 12.95
CA ILE A 370 12.52 -17.08 13.69
C ILE A 370 14.00 -16.91 14.06
N LYS A 371 14.67 -17.96 14.58
CA LYS A 371 16.10 -17.88 14.94
C LYS A 371 16.96 -17.46 13.76
N GLU A 372 16.71 -18.03 12.57
CA GLU A 372 17.47 -17.71 11.36
C GLU A 372 17.15 -16.32 10.83
N SER A 373 15.88 -15.91 10.85
CA SER A 373 15.49 -14.53 10.50
C SER A 373 16.12 -13.50 11.44
N LEU A 374 16.23 -13.77 12.74
CA LEU A 374 16.91 -12.87 13.69
C LEU A 374 18.44 -12.81 13.54
N LYS A 375 19.05 -13.62 12.67
CA LYS A 375 20.49 -13.50 12.36
C LYS A 375 20.76 -12.36 11.38
N VAL A 376 19.79 -12.02 10.53
CA VAL A 376 19.96 -10.97 9.52
C VAL A 376 19.66 -9.57 10.08
N VAL A 377 18.95 -9.48 11.21
CA VAL A 377 18.63 -8.19 11.83
C VAL A 377 19.87 -7.60 12.51
N PRO A 378 20.20 -6.32 12.26
CA PRO A 378 21.32 -5.65 12.91
C PRO A 378 21.27 -5.73 14.45
N ASN A 379 22.40 -6.09 15.06
CA ASN A 379 22.52 -6.23 16.51
C ASN A 379 22.09 -4.98 17.32
N PRO A 380 22.33 -3.73 16.89
CA PRO A 380 21.82 -2.55 17.60
C PRO A 380 20.30 -2.57 17.76
N ILE A 381 19.56 -2.87 16.68
CA ILE A 381 18.10 -2.97 16.68
C ILE A 381 17.65 -4.07 17.65
N LEU A 382 18.30 -5.23 17.63
CA LEU A 382 17.96 -6.33 18.53
C LEU A 382 18.25 -5.99 20.00
N LYS A 383 19.29 -5.21 20.28
CA LYS A 383 19.60 -4.76 21.64
C LYS A 383 18.53 -3.81 22.18
N GLU A 384 17.95 -2.97 21.34
CA GLU A 384 16.88 -2.05 21.75
C GLU A 384 15.53 -2.74 21.91
N THR A 385 15.30 -3.81 21.13
CA THR A 385 13.96 -4.41 21.01
C THR A 385 13.74 -5.70 21.81
N ILE A 386 14.75 -6.57 21.92
CA ILE A 386 14.58 -7.89 22.57
C ILE A 386 15.50 -8.11 23.78
N LEU A 387 16.42 -7.19 24.09
CA LEU A 387 17.34 -7.36 25.20
C LEU A 387 16.62 -7.27 26.54
N TYR A 388 16.58 -8.39 27.27
CA TYR A 388 16.09 -8.37 28.65
C TYR A 388 17.19 -7.84 29.58
N ARG A 389 16.84 -6.91 30.48
CA ARG A 389 17.77 -6.42 31.52
C ARG A 389 18.41 -7.63 32.22
N SER A 390 19.74 -7.59 32.42
CA SER A 390 20.57 -8.65 33.03
C SER A 390 20.85 -9.90 32.18
N LYS A 391 20.62 -9.88 30.86
CA LYS A 391 20.88 -11.03 29.98
C LYS A 391 21.78 -10.70 28.80
N SER A 392 22.45 -11.72 28.27
CA SER A 392 23.16 -11.62 26.99
C SER A 392 22.16 -11.49 25.84
N LEU A 393 22.61 -11.00 24.68
CA LEU A 393 21.78 -10.93 23.48
C LEU A 393 21.36 -12.33 22.99
N SER A 394 22.24 -13.33 23.12
CA SER A 394 21.96 -14.72 22.72
C SER A 394 20.84 -15.34 23.56
N ASP A 395 20.89 -15.16 24.89
CA ASP A 395 19.84 -15.64 25.79
C ASP A 395 18.51 -14.95 25.51
N SER A 396 18.58 -13.64 25.25
CA SER A 396 17.42 -12.82 24.91
C SER A 396 16.76 -13.27 23.61
N LYS A 397 17.53 -13.56 22.54
CA LYS A 397 17.02 -14.17 21.30
C LYS A 397 16.31 -15.50 21.58
N THR A 398 16.92 -16.37 22.38
CA THR A 398 16.36 -17.69 22.70
C THR A 398 15.01 -17.57 23.45
N ARG A 399 14.93 -16.67 24.43
CA ARG A 399 13.68 -16.41 25.17
C ARG A 399 12.61 -15.81 24.28
N PHE A 400 12.98 -14.84 23.44
CA PHE A 400 12.06 -14.22 22.47
C PHE A 400 11.46 -15.27 21.53
N VAL A 401 12.29 -16.12 20.92
CA VAL A 401 11.84 -17.20 20.03
C VAL A 401 10.87 -18.15 20.75
N ARG A 402 11.21 -18.57 21.98
CA ARG A 402 10.34 -19.44 22.79
C ARG A 402 8.99 -18.77 23.05
N ALA A 403 9.00 -17.49 23.42
CA ALA A 403 7.78 -16.72 23.66
C ALA A 403 6.93 -16.59 22.38
N CYS A 404 7.55 -16.37 21.22
CA CYS A 404 6.83 -16.33 19.94
C CYS A 404 6.10 -17.64 19.65
N VAL A 405 6.82 -18.77 19.72
CA VAL A 405 6.25 -20.10 19.43
C VAL A 405 5.11 -20.43 20.37
N ASN A 406 5.31 -20.19 21.65
CA ASN A 406 4.30 -20.42 22.67
C ASN A 406 3.06 -19.55 22.48
N THR A 407 3.25 -18.26 22.19
CA THR A 407 2.16 -17.32 21.94
C THR A 407 1.36 -17.75 20.71
N ARG A 408 2.03 -18.13 19.61
CA ARG A 408 1.38 -18.63 18.38
C ARG A 408 0.57 -19.90 18.65
N ASN A 409 1.15 -20.85 19.39
CA ASN A 409 0.46 -22.10 19.73
C ASN A 409 -0.76 -21.86 20.63
N PHE A 410 -0.63 -20.97 21.62
CA PHE A 410 -1.75 -20.59 22.48
C PHE A 410 -2.90 -19.96 21.68
N LEU A 411 -2.59 -18.99 20.80
CA LEU A 411 -3.59 -18.30 19.98
C LEU A 411 -4.26 -19.22 18.94
N THR A 412 -3.55 -20.25 18.47
CA THR A 412 -4.07 -21.17 17.43
C THR A 412 -4.89 -22.32 18.03
N HIS A 413 -4.45 -22.89 19.16
CA HIS A 413 -5.05 -24.10 19.72
C HIS A 413 -5.97 -23.84 20.92
N GLY A 414 -6.01 -22.61 21.45
CA GLY A 414 -7.02 -22.17 22.40
C GLY A 414 -7.15 -23.07 23.63
N SER A 415 -6.07 -23.26 24.40
CA SER A 415 -6.17 -24.00 25.65
C SER A 415 -6.72 -23.10 26.77
N GLN A 416 -7.63 -23.62 27.60
CA GLN A 416 -8.05 -22.94 28.84
C GLN A 416 -6.89 -22.73 29.83
N ASP A 417 -5.86 -23.59 29.77
CA ASP A 417 -4.70 -23.53 30.66
C ASP A 417 -3.51 -22.79 30.02
N LYS A 418 -3.46 -21.47 30.26
CA LYS A 418 -2.34 -20.60 29.86
C LYS A 418 -0.99 -20.99 30.45
N SER A 419 -0.93 -21.76 31.54
CA SER A 419 0.34 -22.11 32.20
C SER A 419 1.21 -23.00 31.32
N LYS A 420 0.59 -23.82 30.45
CA LYS A 420 1.27 -24.73 29.51
C LYS A 420 2.13 -24.01 28.47
N TYR A 421 1.86 -22.73 28.21
CA TYR A 421 2.50 -21.97 27.13
C TYR A 421 3.45 -20.90 27.66
N GLN A 422 3.88 -20.91 28.93
CA GLN A 422 4.76 -19.85 29.41
C GLN A 422 6.21 -19.96 28.87
N PRO A 423 6.86 -18.85 28.48
CA PRO A 423 6.32 -17.47 28.45
C PRO A 423 5.42 -17.20 27.23
N ILE A 424 4.43 -16.33 27.38
CA ILE A 424 3.62 -15.75 26.28
C ILE A 424 3.74 -14.23 26.26
N PHE A 425 3.49 -13.61 25.10
CA PHE A 425 3.34 -12.16 24.99
C PHE A 425 1.89 -11.74 25.20
N GLU A 426 1.69 -10.66 25.95
CA GLU A 426 0.39 -10.03 26.15
C GLU A 426 0.52 -8.51 25.96
N LYS A 427 -0.57 -7.87 25.51
CA LYS A 427 -0.71 -6.40 25.40
C LYS A 427 0.48 -5.74 24.69
N GLU A 428 1.17 -4.80 25.35
CA GLU A 428 2.28 -4.04 24.77
C GLU A 428 3.44 -4.93 24.31
N ASN A 429 3.71 -6.04 25.02
CA ASN A 429 4.75 -6.98 24.62
C ASN A 429 4.39 -7.74 23.34
N LEU A 430 3.09 -8.03 23.13
CA LEU A 430 2.60 -8.66 21.90
C LEU A 430 2.73 -7.69 20.72
N TYR A 431 2.45 -6.41 20.95
CA TYR A 431 2.65 -5.35 19.97
C TYR A 431 4.12 -5.22 19.57
N MET A 432 5.02 -5.13 20.55
CA MET A 432 6.46 -5.04 20.29
C MET A 432 6.98 -6.28 19.54
N ALA A 433 6.58 -7.48 19.98
CA ALA A 433 6.96 -8.73 19.32
C ALA A 433 6.50 -8.77 17.85
N THR A 434 5.27 -8.32 17.57
CA THR A 434 4.72 -8.23 16.21
C THR A 434 5.57 -7.30 15.33
N LYS A 435 5.94 -6.13 15.85
CA LYS A 435 6.80 -5.19 15.11
C LYS A 435 8.19 -5.78 14.83
N ILE A 436 8.81 -6.43 15.80
CA ILE A 436 10.11 -7.09 15.64
C ILE A 436 10.07 -8.18 14.57
N LEU A 437 9.03 -9.02 14.57
CA LEU A 437 8.85 -10.08 13.58
C LEU A 437 8.71 -9.51 12.17
N ASN A 438 7.90 -8.46 11.99
CA ASN A 438 7.75 -7.78 10.71
C ASN A 438 9.08 -7.15 10.23
N THR A 439 9.80 -6.45 11.12
CA THR A 439 11.11 -5.87 10.77
C THR A 439 12.12 -6.94 10.36
N SER A 440 12.09 -8.13 10.98
CA SER A 440 13.05 -9.19 10.67
C SER A 440 13.02 -9.69 9.23
N GLN A 441 11.91 -9.48 8.53
CA GLN A 441 11.73 -9.88 7.13
C GLN A 441 12.01 -8.72 6.17
N MET A 442 11.85 -7.48 6.63
CA MET A 442 12.02 -6.25 5.85
C MET A 442 13.44 -5.68 5.86
N SER A 443 14.34 -6.26 6.67
CA SER A 443 15.71 -5.78 6.83
C SER A 443 16.69 -6.27 5.74
N ASN A 444 16.24 -7.18 4.86
CA ASN A 444 16.97 -7.65 3.67
C ASN A 444 16.44 -6.95 2.43
#